data_AF-A0A2D8M7S1-F1
#
_entry.id   AF-A0A2D8M7S1-F1
#
_cell.length_a   1.000
_cell.length_b   1.000
_cell.length_c   1.000
_cell.angle_alpha   90.00
_cell.angle_beta   90.00
_cell.angle_gamma   90.00
#
_symmetry.space_group_name_H-M   'P 1'
#
loop_
_entity.id
_entity.type
_entity.pdbx_description
1 polymer ?
#
loop_
_entity_poly.entity_id
_entity_poly.type
_entity_poly.pdbx_seq_one_letter_code
_entity_poly.pdbx_strand_id
1 'polypeptide(L)'
;MSEDTETRSRRASLWGGLSVGTAAAILGLKLSGAIDRSTIYILAIIPLVLMVLCFRASLQASKTVSRSNQAAVRYTKGIMASSLAYLLGLGVALTIWRNLDPSTGVTWFLAMLPILPIFWMIFVMARYLKEENDEYLRYRAIIASLIGLGFVLAIGSFWGFLETFELAPHVPGWWSVPIWALGMGVGQAWQSRSGE
;
A
#
# COMPACT_ATOMS: atom_id res chain seq x y z
N MET A 1 21.01 -15.11 19.54
CA MET A 1 20.75 -14.88 18.09
C MET A 1 19.25 -14.68 17.78
N SER A 2 18.33 -15.18 18.62
CA SER A 2 16.88 -14.95 18.49
C SER A 2 16.43 -13.53 18.87
N GLU A 3 16.97 -12.99 19.97
CA GLU A 3 16.55 -11.70 20.56
C GLU A 3 16.77 -10.49 19.63
N ASP A 4 17.91 -10.45 18.93
CA ASP A 4 18.22 -9.39 17.94
C ASP A 4 17.30 -9.41 16.71
N THR A 5 16.77 -10.58 16.34
CA THR A 5 15.90 -10.71 15.16
C THR A 5 14.47 -10.26 15.51
N GLU A 6 14.00 -10.66 16.70
CA GLU A 6 12.69 -10.26 17.22
C GLU A 6 12.59 -8.74 17.44
N THR A 7 13.62 -8.14 18.03
CA THR A 7 13.69 -6.68 18.24
C THR A 7 13.68 -5.90 16.91
N ARG A 8 14.36 -6.39 15.87
CA ARG A 8 14.35 -5.78 14.52
C ARG A 8 12.98 -5.90 13.84
N SER A 9 12.34 -7.06 13.94
CA SER A 9 11.00 -7.29 13.41
C SER A 9 9.96 -6.38 14.08
N ARG A 10 10.01 -6.28 15.42
CA ARG A 10 9.14 -5.38 16.20
C ARG A 10 9.34 -3.92 15.82
N ARG A 11 10.59 -3.49 15.55
CA ARG A 11 10.84 -2.14 15.04
C ARG A 11 10.21 -1.90 13.67
N ALA A 12 10.29 -2.86 12.75
CA ALA A 12 9.67 -2.74 11.44
C ALA A 12 8.13 -2.62 11.55
N SER A 13 7.50 -3.43 12.39
CA SER A 13 6.05 -3.34 12.61
C SER A 13 5.62 -2.04 13.29
N LEU A 14 6.41 -1.53 14.26
CA LEU A 14 6.18 -0.23 14.88
C LEU A 14 6.21 0.91 13.85
N TRP A 15 7.23 0.96 12.99
CA TRP A 15 7.32 1.99 11.94
C TRP A 15 6.19 1.89 10.93
N GLY A 16 5.80 0.67 10.54
CA GLY A 16 4.65 0.42 9.67
C GLY A 16 3.35 0.90 10.30
N GLY A 17 3.11 0.57 11.56
CA GLY A 17 1.92 1.00 12.31
C GLY A 17 1.85 2.53 12.45
N LEU A 18 2.97 3.18 12.76
CA LEU A 18 3.04 4.65 12.82
C LEU A 18 2.79 5.30 11.45
N SER A 19 3.33 4.74 10.37
CA SER A 19 3.08 5.23 9.01
C SER A 19 1.59 5.18 8.65
N VAL A 20 0.94 4.04 8.88
CA VAL A 20 -0.50 3.89 8.62
C VAL A 20 -1.34 4.77 9.54
N GLY A 21 -0.99 4.84 10.84
CA GLY A 21 -1.71 5.64 11.83
C GLY A 21 -1.66 7.14 11.51
N THR A 22 -0.49 7.65 11.10
CA THR A 22 -0.35 9.07 10.69
C THR A 22 -1.08 9.36 9.38
N ALA A 23 -1.03 8.45 8.40
CA ALA A 23 -1.81 8.60 7.17
C ALA A 23 -3.33 8.63 7.43
N ALA A 24 -3.82 7.76 8.32
CA ALA A 24 -5.23 7.74 8.73
C ALA A 24 -5.65 9.01 9.48
N ALA A 25 -4.79 9.52 10.37
CA ALA A 25 -5.04 10.78 11.08
C ALA A 25 -5.14 11.97 10.12
N ILE A 26 -4.22 12.07 9.14
CA ILE A 26 -4.26 13.11 8.09
C ILE A 26 -5.54 13.00 7.26
N LEU A 27 -5.93 11.78 6.89
CA LEU A 27 -7.18 11.55 6.17
C LEU A 27 -8.40 12.01 6.99
N GLY A 28 -8.45 11.70 8.28
CA GLY A 28 -9.51 12.16 9.18
C GLY A 28 -9.58 13.68 9.29
N LEU A 29 -8.43 14.36 9.43
CA LEU A 29 -8.34 15.82 9.45
C LEU A 29 -8.80 16.46 8.14
N LYS A 30 -8.51 15.82 7.00
CA LYS A 30 -8.99 16.26 5.70
C LYS A 30 -10.52 16.12 5.60
N LEU A 31 -11.05 14.99 6.03
CA LEU A 31 -12.50 14.72 5.98
C LEU A 31 -13.30 15.64 6.91
N SER A 32 -12.71 16.10 8.02
CA SER A 32 -13.34 17.10 8.90
C SER A 32 -13.25 18.55 8.39
N GLY A 33 -12.55 18.79 7.27
CA GLY A 33 -12.30 20.13 6.75
C GLY A 33 -11.33 20.96 7.60
N ALA A 34 -10.66 20.34 8.58
CA ALA A 34 -9.76 21.04 9.50
C ALA A 34 -8.43 21.48 8.86
N ILE A 35 -8.03 20.83 7.76
CA ILE A 35 -6.77 21.11 7.05
C ILE A 35 -7.03 21.42 5.58
N ASP A 36 -6.29 22.39 5.06
CA ASP A 36 -6.34 22.77 3.65
C ASP A 36 -5.54 21.81 2.76
N ARG A 37 -5.71 21.98 1.44
CA ARG A 37 -5.07 21.12 0.44
C ARG A 37 -3.54 21.16 0.47
N SER A 38 -2.94 22.33 0.67
CA SER A 38 -1.48 22.48 0.72
C SER A 38 -0.89 21.85 1.97
N THR A 39 -1.56 22.01 3.12
CA THR A 39 -1.18 21.37 4.39
C THR A 39 -1.16 19.85 4.29
N ILE A 40 -2.07 19.23 3.53
CA ILE A 40 -2.07 17.77 3.33
C ILE A 40 -0.78 17.27 2.68
N TYR A 41 -0.25 17.99 1.68
CA TYR A 41 0.98 17.58 1.02
C TYR A 41 2.20 17.65 1.95
N ILE A 42 2.26 18.68 2.80
CA ILE A 42 3.31 18.83 3.80
C ILE A 42 3.20 17.71 4.83
N LEU A 43 2.01 17.47 5.36
CA LEU A 43 1.77 16.42 6.35
C LEU A 43 2.00 15.02 5.77
N ALA A 44 1.73 14.79 4.48
CA ALA A 44 1.96 13.51 3.81
C ALA A 44 3.44 13.10 3.75
N ILE A 45 4.38 14.02 3.98
CA ILE A 45 5.81 13.70 4.12
C ILE A 45 6.02 12.81 5.36
N ILE A 46 5.27 13.02 6.43
CA ILE A 46 5.40 12.25 7.69
C ILE A 46 5.16 10.74 7.47
N PRO A 47 3.98 10.28 7.00
CA PRO A 47 3.75 8.86 6.75
C PRO A 47 4.70 8.29 5.70
N LEU A 48 5.12 9.10 4.71
CA LEU A 48 6.08 8.68 3.69
C LEU A 48 7.46 8.39 4.28
N VAL A 49 7.98 9.29 5.13
CA VAL A 49 9.26 9.08 5.83
C VAL A 49 9.17 7.87 6.76
N LEU A 50 8.08 7.74 7.52
CA LEU A 50 7.85 6.57 8.38
C LEU A 50 7.78 5.27 7.56
N MET A 51 7.21 5.30 6.36
CA MET A 51 7.18 4.14 5.47
C MET A 51 8.57 3.79 4.94
N VAL A 52 9.41 4.79 4.63
CA VAL A 52 10.82 4.56 4.26
C VAL A 52 11.60 3.96 5.44
N LEU A 53 11.35 4.42 6.68
CA LEU A 53 11.96 3.84 7.88
C LEU A 53 11.50 2.40 8.11
N CYS A 54 10.21 2.12 7.93
CA CYS A 54 9.65 0.76 7.94
C CYS A 54 10.33 -0.12 6.90
N PHE A 55 10.48 0.37 5.66
CA PHE A 55 11.15 -0.37 4.60
C PHE A 55 12.61 -0.67 4.96
N ARG A 56 13.38 0.32 5.45
CA ARG A 56 14.76 0.12 5.91
C ARG A 56 14.86 -0.87 7.06
N ALA A 57 13.93 -0.82 8.03
CA ALA A 57 13.87 -1.76 9.14
C ALA A 57 13.53 -3.18 8.65
N SER A 58 12.59 -3.31 7.72
CA SER A 58 12.20 -4.58 7.08
C SER A 58 13.37 -5.19 6.30
N LEU A 59 14.13 -4.38 5.55
CA LEU A 59 15.35 -4.81 4.87
C LEU A 59 16.41 -5.36 5.84
N GLN A 60 16.55 -4.73 7.01
CA GLN A 60 17.52 -5.15 8.04
C GLN A 60 17.07 -6.43 8.76
N ALA A 61 15.79 -6.56 9.08
CA ALA A 61 15.21 -7.77 9.66
C ALA A 61 15.32 -8.97 8.70
N SER A 62 15.24 -8.71 7.40
CA SER A 62 15.33 -9.73 6.35
C SER A 62 16.72 -10.36 6.18
N LYS A 63 17.80 -9.78 6.73
CA LYS A 63 19.17 -10.26 6.51
C LYS A 63 19.49 -11.58 7.23
N THR A 64 18.73 -11.92 8.26
CA THR A 64 18.94 -13.11 9.11
C THR A 64 17.94 -14.23 8.79
N VAL A 65 17.12 -14.07 7.74
CA VAL A 65 16.03 -14.98 7.40
C VAL A 65 16.55 -16.20 6.64
N SER A 66 16.08 -17.39 7.03
CA SER A 66 16.42 -18.67 6.39
C SER A 66 16.05 -18.71 4.90
N ARG A 67 16.74 -19.57 4.13
CA ARG A 67 16.53 -19.76 2.70
C ARG A 67 15.09 -20.15 2.36
N SER A 68 14.42 -20.92 3.22
CA SER A 68 13.02 -21.33 3.05
C SER A 68 12.05 -20.15 3.04
N ASN A 69 12.40 -19.03 3.68
CA ASN A 69 11.53 -17.85 3.81
C ASN A 69 12.00 -16.68 2.92
N GLN A 70 12.87 -16.95 1.94
CA GLN A 70 13.36 -15.93 1.00
C GLN A 70 12.29 -15.43 0.03
N ALA A 71 11.32 -16.27 -0.34
CA ALA A 71 10.21 -15.89 -1.20
C ALA A 71 9.38 -14.77 -0.54
N ALA A 72 8.97 -14.98 0.72
CA ALA A 72 8.27 -13.97 1.53
C ALA A 72 9.07 -12.67 1.69
N VAL A 73 10.38 -12.76 1.92
CA VAL A 73 11.25 -11.58 2.01
C VAL A 73 11.27 -10.79 0.70
N ARG A 74 11.41 -11.46 -0.45
CA ARG A 74 11.39 -10.79 -1.77
C ARG A 74 10.03 -10.16 -2.06
N TYR A 75 8.96 -10.86 -1.70
CA TYR A 75 7.59 -10.37 -1.81
C TYR A 75 7.39 -9.09 -1.00
N THR A 76 7.67 -9.12 0.31
CA THR A 76 7.52 -7.93 1.18
C THR A 76 8.36 -6.76 0.68
N LYS A 77 9.60 -7.01 0.27
CA LYS A 77 10.47 -5.96 -0.29
C LYS A 77 9.92 -5.37 -1.58
N GLY A 78 9.46 -6.22 -2.49
CA GLY A 78 8.86 -5.81 -3.75
C GLY A 78 7.61 -4.98 -3.54
N ILE A 79 6.67 -5.44 -2.69
CA ILE A 79 5.46 -4.70 -2.37
C ILE A 79 5.77 -3.36 -1.69
N MET A 80 6.66 -3.31 -0.70
CA MET A 80 7.04 -2.05 -0.05
C MET A 80 7.70 -1.06 -1.02
N ALA A 81 8.60 -1.54 -1.89
CA ALA A 81 9.24 -0.72 -2.91
C ALA A 81 8.20 -0.18 -3.92
N SER A 82 7.29 -1.03 -4.40
CA SER A 82 6.20 -0.60 -5.28
C SER A 82 5.26 0.40 -4.60
N SER A 83 4.92 0.21 -3.32
CA SER A 83 4.03 1.11 -2.59
C SER A 83 4.64 2.50 -2.43
N LEU A 84 5.94 2.57 -2.12
CA LEU A 84 6.67 3.84 -2.10
C LEU A 84 6.71 4.49 -3.48
N ALA A 85 7.02 3.73 -4.53
CA ALA A 85 7.04 4.23 -5.89
C ALA A 85 5.65 4.71 -6.35
N TYR A 86 4.58 4.03 -5.97
CA TYR A 86 3.20 4.43 -6.23
C TYR A 86 2.87 5.77 -5.58
N LEU A 87 3.12 5.92 -4.27
CA LEU A 87 2.83 7.16 -3.55
C LEU A 87 3.65 8.34 -4.07
N LEU A 88 4.94 8.12 -4.34
CA LEU A 88 5.82 9.14 -4.92
C LEU A 88 5.37 9.52 -6.33
N GLY A 89 5.12 8.53 -7.20
CA GLY A 89 4.66 8.74 -8.56
C GLY A 89 3.34 9.49 -8.62
N LEU A 90 2.38 9.11 -7.77
CA LEU A 90 1.09 9.80 -7.65
C LEU A 90 1.27 11.24 -7.15
N GLY A 91 2.08 11.45 -6.11
CA GLY A 91 2.34 12.77 -5.54
C GLY A 91 3.03 13.71 -6.54
N VAL A 92 4.04 13.23 -7.26
CA VAL A 92 4.75 13.98 -8.30
C VAL A 92 3.81 14.29 -9.47
N ALA A 93 3.09 13.28 -9.98
CA ALA A 93 2.16 13.46 -11.10
C ALA A 93 1.09 14.51 -10.80
N LEU A 94 0.44 14.42 -9.63
CA LEU A 94 -0.58 15.38 -9.22
C LEU A 94 -0.03 16.78 -8.96
N THR A 95 1.17 16.90 -8.41
CA THR A 95 1.81 18.20 -8.14
C THR A 95 2.16 18.91 -9.45
N ILE A 96 2.80 18.20 -10.38
CA ILE A 96 3.20 18.77 -11.68
C ILE A 96 1.97 19.13 -12.50
N TRP A 97 1.01 18.21 -12.62
CA TRP A 97 -0.21 18.43 -13.42
C TRP A 97 -1.02 19.63 -12.94
N ARG A 98 -1.05 19.92 -11.63
CA ARG A 98 -1.82 21.03 -11.06
C ARG A 98 -1.13 22.39 -11.11
N ASN A 99 0.21 22.40 -11.09
CA ASN A 99 0.96 23.63 -10.89
C ASN A 99 1.65 24.14 -12.16
N LEU A 100 1.84 23.28 -13.16
CA LEU A 100 2.69 23.55 -14.32
C LEU A 100 1.95 23.41 -15.67
N ASP A 101 0.65 23.13 -15.67
CA ASP A 101 -0.19 22.91 -16.87
C ASP A 101 0.56 22.22 -18.03
N PRO A 102 1.10 21.01 -17.79
CA PRO A 102 1.95 20.33 -18.76
C PRO A 102 1.20 19.98 -20.03
N SER A 103 1.92 19.91 -21.15
CA SER A 103 1.35 19.45 -22.42
C SER A 103 0.72 18.06 -22.31
N THR A 104 -0.20 17.73 -23.22
CA THR A 104 -0.89 16.42 -23.24
C THR A 104 0.09 15.24 -23.26
N GLY A 105 1.19 15.36 -24.02
CA GLY A 105 2.22 14.33 -24.08
C GLY A 105 2.89 14.10 -22.73
N VAL A 106 3.28 15.18 -22.03
CA VAL A 106 3.87 15.08 -20.69
C VAL A 106 2.87 14.52 -19.68
N THR A 107 1.61 14.96 -19.75
CA THR A 107 0.53 14.46 -18.87
C THR A 107 0.33 12.95 -19.00
N TRP A 108 0.45 12.40 -20.21
CA TRP A 108 0.39 10.96 -20.43
C TRP A 108 1.50 10.20 -19.67
N PHE A 109 2.74 10.69 -19.73
CA PHE A 109 3.85 10.10 -18.98
C PHE A 109 3.69 10.28 -17.46
N LEU A 110 3.17 11.42 -17.00
CA LEU A 110 2.86 11.64 -15.58
C LEU A 110 1.81 10.63 -15.08
N ALA A 111 0.78 10.32 -15.88
CA ALA A 111 -0.21 9.32 -15.52
C ALA A 111 0.40 7.91 -15.39
N MET A 112 1.46 7.59 -16.13
CA MET A 112 2.16 6.31 -16.05
C MET A 112 2.99 6.15 -14.77
N LEU A 113 3.44 7.24 -14.14
CA LEU A 113 4.28 7.20 -12.93
C LEU A 113 3.69 6.35 -11.79
N PRO A 114 2.42 6.54 -11.37
CA PRO A 114 1.81 5.67 -10.37
C PRO A 114 1.34 4.32 -10.94
N ILE A 115 1.10 4.21 -12.24
CA ILE A 115 0.57 2.97 -12.85
C ILE A 115 1.65 1.87 -12.93
N LEU A 116 2.89 2.21 -13.29
CA LEU A 116 3.99 1.24 -13.40
C LEU A 116 4.25 0.48 -12.08
N PRO A 117 4.29 1.14 -10.90
CA PRO A 117 4.36 0.45 -9.62
C PRO A 117 3.21 -0.53 -9.36
N ILE A 118 1.99 -0.25 -9.82
CA ILE A 118 0.84 -1.15 -9.66
C ILE A 118 1.08 -2.44 -10.44
N PHE A 119 1.51 -2.34 -11.71
CA PHE A 119 1.89 -3.52 -12.48
C PHE A 119 3.02 -4.32 -11.81
N TRP A 120 3.99 -3.61 -11.23
CA TRP A 120 5.05 -4.25 -10.47
C TRP A 120 4.55 -4.95 -9.20
N MET A 121 3.57 -4.40 -8.47
CA MET A 121 2.93 -5.09 -7.34
C MET A 121 2.29 -6.41 -7.77
N ILE A 122 1.52 -6.39 -8.86
CA ILE A 122 0.85 -7.58 -9.39
C ILE A 122 1.88 -8.63 -9.80
N PHE A 123 2.94 -8.21 -10.49
CA PHE A 123 4.05 -9.10 -10.86
C PHE A 123 4.73 -9.72 -9.63
N VAL A 124 5.04 -8.91 -8.61
CA VAL A 124 5.65 -9.37 -7.36
C VAL A 124 4.75 -10.38 -6.64
N MET A 125 3.44 -10.14 -6.61
CA MET A 125 2.45 -11.06 -6.05
C MET A 125 2.42 -12.39 -6.80
N ALA A 126 2.30 -12.35 -8.13
CA ALA A 126 2.28 -13.55 -8.97
C ALA A 126 3.59 -14.35 -8.83
N ARG A 127 4.73 -13.65 -8.80
CA ARG A 127 6.04 -14.24 -8.56
C ARG A 127 6.11 -14.93 -7.19
N TYR A 128 5.59 -14.30 -6.15
CA TYR A 128 5.56 -14.88 -4.80
C TYR A 128 4.76 -16.19 -4.77
N LEU A 129 3.56 -16.21 -5.37
CA LEU A 129 2.73 -17.43 -5.41
C LEU A 129 3.40 -18.58 -6.16
N LYS A 130 4.28 -18.28 -7.12
CA LYS A 130 5.07 -19.28 -7.85
C LYS A 130 6.32 -19.73 -7.08
N GLU A 131 6.98 -18.83 -6.36
CA GLU A 131 8.23 -19.13 -5.62
C GLU A 131 7.97 -19.75 -4.25
N GLU A 132 6.79 -19.55 -3.66
CA GLU A 132 6.44 -20.08 -2.35
C GLU A 132 6.18 -21.59 -2.41
N ASN A 133 6.96 -22.34 -1.63
CA ASN A 133 6.91 -23.81 -1.60
C ASN A 133 5.95 -24.30 -0.52
N ASP A 134 5.70 -23.49 0.50
CA ASP A 134 4.74 -23.80 1.55
C ASP A 134 3.31 -23.54 1.05
N GLU A 135 2.54 -24.60 0.88
CA GLU A 135 1.17 -24.51 0.35
C GLU A 135 0.23 -23.72 1.26
N TYR A 136 0.47 -23.77 2.58
CA TYR A 136 -0.32 -23.02 3.56
C TYR A 136 -0.04 -21.52 3.44
N LEU A 137 1.23 -21.10 3.35
CA LEU A 137 1.57 -19.69 3.14
C LEU A 137 1.08 -19.16 1.79
N ARG A 138 1.19 -19.98 0.74
CA ARG A 138 0.64 -19.65 -0.59
C ARG A 138 -0.87 -19.48 -0.55
N TYR A 139 -1.59 -20.41 0.09
CA TYR A 139 -3.04 -20.33 0.27
C TYR A 139 -3.44 -19.07 1.04
N ARG A 140 -2.75 -18.76 2.15
CA ARG A 140 -3.04 -17.56 2.95
C ARG A 140 -2.91 -16.27 2.16
N ALA A 141 -1.89 -16.18 1.30
CA ALA A 141 -1.69 -15.01 0.44
C ALA A 141 -2.76 -14.90 -0.66
N ILE A 142 -3.21 -16.02 -1.22
CA ILE A 142 -4.34 -16.07 -2.16
C ILE A 142 -5.60 -15.55 -1.48
N ILE A 143 -5.95 -16.08 -0.30
CA ILE A 143 -7.15 -15.66 0.44
C ILE A 143 -7.06 -14.17 0.83
N ALA A 144 -5.92 -13.69 1.31
CA ALA A 144 -5.74 -12.27 1.61
C ALA A 144 -5.94 -11.41 0.36
N SER A 145 -5.42 -11.82 -0.79
CA SER A 145 -5.59 -11.12 -2.07
C SER A 145 -7.04 -11.10 -2.54
N LEU A 146 -7.77 -12.20 -2.37
CA LEU A 146 -9.20 -12.31 -2.68
C LEU A 146 -10.05 -11.42 -1.77
N ILE A 147 -9.74 -11.34 -0.48
CA ILE A 147 -10.41 -10.40 0.44
C ILE A 147 -10.13 -8.96 0.01
N GLY A 148 -8.88 -8.63 -0.33
CA GLY A 148 -8.53 -7.33 -0.91
C GLY A 148 -9.32 -6.99 -2.17
N LEU A 149 -9.45 -7.95 -3.09
CA LEU A 149 -10.26 -7.79 -4.30
C LEU A 149 -11.74 -7.60 -3.97
N GLY A 150 -12.28 -8.38 -3.03
CA GLY A 150 -13.65 -8.26 -2.54
C GLY A 150 -13.94 -6.85 -2.00
N PHE A 151 -13.00 -6.24 -1.28
CA PHE A 151 -13.11 -4.86 -0.82
C PHE A 151 -13.19 -3.87 -1.99
N VAL A 152 -12.33 -4.01 -3.02
CA VAL A 152 -12.38 -3.16 -4.20
C VAL A 152 -13.72 -3.29 -4.92
N LEU A 153 -14.20 -4.51 -5.13
CA LEU A 153 -15.46 -4.76 -5.82
C LEU A 153 -16.66 -4.23 -5.02
N ALA A 154 -16.73 -4.52 -3.71
CA ALA A 154 -17.84 -4.11 -2.87
C ALA A 154 -17.87 -2.59 -2.67
N ILE A 155 -16.76 -1.99 -2.22
CA ILE A 155 -16.70 -0.55 -1.94
C ILE A 155 -16.75 0.25 -3.23
N GLY A 156 -16.01 -0.18 -4.26
CA GLY A 156 -15.98 0.49 -5.56
C GLY A 156 -17.33 0.49 -6.26
N SER A 157 -18.03 -0.66 -6.28
CA SER A 157 -19.37 -0.73 -6.88
C SER A 157 -20.38 0.07 -6.08
N PHE A 158 -20.37 -0.07 -4.74
CA PHE A 158 -21.26 0.68 -3.86
C PHE A 158 -21.10 2.19 -4.06
N TRP A 159 -19.86 2.69 -4.02
CA TRP A 159 -19.59 4.11 -4.24
C TRP A 159 -19.92 4.55 -5.68
N GLY A 160 -19.60 3.73 -6.68
CA GLY A 160 -19.90 4.01 -8.08
C GLY A 160 -21.40 4.16 -8.35
N PHE A 161 -22.25 3.35 -7.71
CA PHE A 161 -23.70 3.52 -7.78
C PHE A 161 -24.15 4.82 -7.11
N LEU A 162 -23.62 5.15 -5.93
CA LEU A 162 -23.96 6.42 -5.27
C LEU A 162 -23.54 7.63 -6.11
N GLU A 163 -22.37 7.58 -6.75
CA GLU A 163 -21.90 8.63 -7.66
C GLU A 163 -22.81 8.74 -8.90
N THR A 164 -23.20 7.60 -9.48
CA THR A 164 -24.10 7.54 -10.66
C THR A 164 -25.49 8.14 -10.35
N PHE A 165 -25.98 7.95 -9.13
CA PHE A 165 -27.26 8.51 -8.67
C PHE A 165 -27.12 9.89 -8.03
N GLU A 166 -25.96 10.54 -8.14
CA GLU A 166 -25.69 11.86 -7.57
C GLU A 166 -25.86 11.94 -6.04
N LEU A 167 -25.78 10.80 -5.35
CA LEU A 167 -25.89 10.66 -3.90
C LEU A 167 -24.54 10.81 -3.17
N ALA A 168 -23.43 10.72 -3.90
CA ALA A 168 -22.08 10.85 -3.35
C ALA A 168 -21.15 11.63 -4.29
N PRO A 169 -20.11 12.31 -3.76
CA PRO A 169 -19.14 13.02 -4.58
C PRO A 169 -18.22 12.08 -5.36
N HIS A 170 -17.65 12.59 -6.46
CA HIS A 170 -16.69 11.86 -7.28
C HIS A 170 -15.45 11.45 -6.48
N VAL A 171 -15.11 10.17 -6.53
CA VAL A 171 -13.88 9.63 -5.94
C VAL A 171 -12.96 9.13 -7.06
N PRO A 172 -11.70 9.62 -7.12
CA PRO A 172 -10.77 9.17 -8.14
C PRO A 172 -10.50 7.66 -8.09
N GLY A 173 -10.52 7.00 -9.25
CA GLY A 173 -10.37 5.54 -9.34
C GLY A 173 -9.06 4.96 -8.79
N TRP A 174 -8.00 5.79 -8.62
CA TRP A 174 -6.75 5.37 -7.99
C TRP A 174 -6.89 5.00 -6.50
N TRP A 175 -8.03 5.30 -5.86
CA TRP A 175 -8.35 4.79 -4.51
C TRP A 175 -8.51 3.27 -4.45
N SER A 176 -8.69 2.60 -5.59
CA SER A 176 -8.71 1.14 -5.68
C SER A 176 -7.48 0.47 -5.05
N VAL A 177 -6.29 1.03 -5.24
CA VAL A 177 -5.03 0.44 -4.72
C VAL A 177 -4.96 0.52 -3.19
N PRO A 178 -5.18 1.68 -2.54
CA PRO A 178 -5.32 1.74 -1.07
C PRO A 178 -6.41 0.83 -0.52
N ILE A 179 -7.59 0.79 -1.14
CA ILE A 179 -8.72 -0.06 -0.71
C ILE A 179 -8.31 -1.54 -0.76
N TRP A 180 -7.69 -1.97 -1.87
CA TRP A 180 -7.17 -3.32 -2.04
C TRP A 180 -6.13 -3.67 -0.97
N ALA A 181 -5.15 -2.79 -0.74
CA ALA A 181 -4.10 -3.00 0.24
C ALA A 181 -4.64 -3.11 1.67
N LEU A 182 -5.63 -2.27 2.03
CA LEU A 182 -6.32 -2.35 3.31
C LEU A 182 -7.10 -3.66 3.46
N GLY A 183 -7.86 -4.06 2.43
CA GLY A 183 -8.58 -5.33 2.44
C GLY A 183 -7.65 -6.54 2.58
N MET A 184 -6.51 -6.54 1.89
CA MET A 184 -5.48 -7.57 2.10
C MET A 184 -4.94 -7.58 3.53
N GLY A 185 -4.67 -6.41 4.12
CA GLY A 185 -4.21 -6.28 5.50
C GLY A 185 -5.23 -6.85 6.50
N VAL A 186 -6.52 -6.53 6.31
CA VAL A 186 -7.63 -7.13 7.08
C VAL A 186 -7.66 -8.65 6.91
N GLY A 187 -7.54 -9.13 5.67
CA GLY A 187 -7.51 -10.57 5.38
C GLY A 187 -6.34 -11.29 6.04
N GLN A 188 -5.16 -10.68 6.07
CA GLN A 188 -3.99 -11.24 6.78
C GLN A 188 -4.20 -11.26 8.31
N ALA A 189 -4.75 -10.18 8.87
CA ALA A 189 -5.02 -10.08 10.30
C ALA A 189 -6.08 -11.09 10.75
N TRP A 190 -7.16 -11.24 9.99
CA TRP A 190 -8.20 -12.24 10.28
C TRP A 190 -7.63 -13.66 10.29
N GLN A 191 -6.88 -14.03 9.25
CA GLN A 191 -6.24 -15.35 9.17
C GLN A 191 -5.20 -15.60 10.28
N SER A 192 -4.60 -14.54 10.84
CA SER A 192 -3.66 -14.69 11.96
C SER A 192 -4.35 -15.03 13.28
N ARG A 193 -5.64 -14.70 13.43
CA ARG A 193 -6.45 -14.99 14.62
C ARG A 193 -7.21 -16.32 14.50
N SER A 194 -7.52 -16.76 13.29
CA SER A 194 -8.26 -17.99 13.03
C SER A 194 -7.38 -19.24 12.92
N GLY A 195 -6.05 -19.10 13.05
CA GLY A 195 -5.09 -20.20 13.00
C GLY A 195 -4.78 -20.79 14.37
N GLU A 196 -5.80 -21.15 15.15
CA GLU A 196 -5.71 -22.17 16.22
C GLU A 196 -5.79 -23.57 15.60
#